data_AF-A0A2V8ZN13-F1
#
_entry.id   AF-A0A2V8ZN13-F1
#
_cell.length_a   1.000
_cell.length_b   1.000
_cell.length_c   1.000
_cell.angle_alpha   90.00
_cell.angle_beta   90.00
_cell.angle_gamma   90.00
#
_symmetry.space_group_name_H-M   'P 1'
#
loop_
_entity.id
_entity.type
_entity.pdbx_description
1 polymer ?
#
loop_
_entity_poly.entity_id
_entity_poly.type
_entity_poly.pdbx_seq_one_letter_code
_entity_poly.pdbx_strand_id
1 'polypeptide(L)'
;MAALLYKDFLIIGTSQFDKDKELQVPIADISWHSATGRESHTIQDSVHYFGTKQEAEAFAIEAAKTWVDARVRAALGLTVPLK
;
A
#
# COMPACT_ATOMS: atom_id res chain seq x y z
N MET A 1 12.11 -2.91 -5.83
CA MET A 1 10.70 -2.84 -6.21
C MET A 1 10.16 -4.23 -5.98
N ALA A 2 9.09 -4.35 -5.21
CA ALA A 2 8.42 -5.61 -4.92
C ALA A 2 7.02 -5.57 -5.53
N ALA A 3 6.59 -6.64 -6.19
CA ALA A 3 5.24 -6.74 -6.72
C ALA A 3 4.65 -8.09 -6.30
N LEU A 4 3.38 -8.08 -5.90
CA LEU A 4 2.67 -9.30 -5.51
C LEU A 4 1.16 -9.17 -5.74
N LEU A 5 0.52 -10.32 -5.95
CA LEU A 5 -0.93 -10.43 -6.01
C LEU A 5 -1.47 -10.84 -4.64
N TYR A 6 -2.40 -10.06 -4.08
CA TYR A 6 -2.99 -10.30 -2.77
C TYR A 6 -4.51 -10.09 -2.82
N LYS A 7 -5.28 -11.16 -2.60
CA LYS A 7 -6.76 -11.14 -2.61
C LYS A 7 -7.36 -10.50 -3.87
N ASP A 8 -6.77 -10.80 -5.03
CA ASP A 8 -7.10 -10.24 -6.34
C ASP A 8 -6.76 -8.75 -6.55
N PHE A 9 -5.95 -8.18 -5.65
CA PHE A 9 -5.31 -6.86 -5.81
C PHE A 9 -3.85 -7.04 -6.22
N LEU A 10 -3.44 -6.38 -7.31
CA LEU A 10 -2.03 -6.21 -7.64
C LEU A 10 -1.45 -5.10 -6.78
N ILE A 11 -0.46 -5.43 -5.97
CA ILE A 11 0.28 -4.49 -5.12
C ILE A 11 1.69 -4.33 -5.70
N ILE A 12 2.15 -3.09 -5.83
CA ILE A 12 3.52 -2.74 -6.19
C ILE A 12 4.08 -1.84 -5.08
N GLY A 13 5.02 -2.38 -4.30
CA GLY A 13 5.80 -1.65 -3.32
C GLY A 13 7.06 -1.07 -3.95
N THR A 14 7.26 0.23 -3.78
CA THR A 14 8.43 0.99 -4.23
C THR A 14 8.95 1.86 -3.10
N SER A 15 10.13 2.46 -3.32
CA SER A 15 10.64 3.52 -2.48
C SER A 15 10.96 4.74 -3.34
N GLN A 16 10.71 5.92 -2.78
CA GLN A 16 11.19 7.18 -3.33
C GLN A 16 12.27 7.73 -2.40
N PHE A 17 13.44 8.04 -2.94
CA PHE A 17 14.49 8.67 -2.15
C PHE A 17 14.19 10.16 -1.97
N ASP A 18 14.03 10.58 -0.72
CA ASP A 18 13.91 11.97 -0.31
C ASP A 18 15.32 12.53 -0.11
N LYS A 19 15.70 13.50 -0.95
CA LYS A 19 17.05 14.08 -0.95
C LYS A 19 17.28 15.02 0.23
N ASP A 20 16.24 15.66 0.75
CA ASP A 20 16.37 16.62 1.84
C ASP A 20 16.58 15.90 3.17
N LYS A 21 16.00 14.70 3.30
CA LYS A 21 16.11 13.85 4.49
C LYS A 21 17.17 12.75 4.37
N GLU A 22 17.68 12.51 3.17
CA GLU A 22 18.56 11.38 2.83
C GLU A 22 17.98 10.01 3.22
N LEU A 23 16.64 9.88 3.13
CA LEU A 23 15.91 8.68 3.55
C LEU A 23 14.96 8.20 2.45
N GLN A 24 14.48 6.97 2.60
CA GLN A 24 13.55 6.31 1.68
C GLN A 24 12.12 6.48 2.17
N VAL A 25 11.25 7.03 1.32
CA VAL A 25 9.82 7.14 1.52
C VAL A 25 9.14 5.90 0.94
N PRO A 26 8.32 5.17 1.72
CA PRO A 26 7.58 4.01 1.21
C PRO A 26 6.43 4.47 0.30
N ILE A 27 6.27 3.81 -0.84
CA ILE A 27 5.14 4.04 -1.75
C ILE A 27 4.56 2.70 -2.17
N ALA A 28 3.25 2.56 -2.09
CA ALA A 28 2.55 1.38 -2.60
C ALA A 28 1.47 1.77 -3.59
N ASP A 29 1.51 1.18 -4.78
CA ASP A 29 0.42 1.22 -5.75
C ASP A 29 -0.39 -0.06 -5.68
N ILE A 30 -1.71 0.09 -5.59
CA ILE A 30 -2.67 -1.00 -5.47
C ILE A 30 -3.62 -0.88 -6.66
N SER A 31 -3.84 -1.96 -7.41
CA SER A 31 -4.84 -1.97 -8.49
C SER A 31 -5.63 -3.27 -8.52
N TRP A 32 -6.90 -3.17 -8.89
CA TRP A 32 -7.83 -4.31 -8.94
C TRP A 32 -8.86 -4.10 -10.04
N HIS A 33 -9.56 -5.18 -10.38
CA HIS A 33 -10.74 -5.11 -11.23
C HIS A 33 -12.00 -4.95 -10.37
N SER A 34 -12.85 -3.99 -10.74
CA SER A 34 -14.17 -3.75 -10.16
C SER A 34 -15.24 -3.86 -11.26
N ALA A 35 -16.51 -3.74 -10.86
CA ALA A 35 -17.64 -3.74 -11.79
C ALA A 35 -17.60 -2.57 -12.80
N THR A 36 -16.88 -1.49 -12.49
CA THR A 36 -16.75 -0.30 -13.35
C THR A 36 -15.47 -0.31 -14.19
N GLY A 37 -14.61 -1.32 -14.03
CA GLY A 37 -13.39 -1.48 -14.81
C GLY A 37 -12.16 -1.71 -13.92
N ARG A 38 -11.04 -1.09 -14.27
CA ARG A 38 -9.81 -1.15 -13.46
C ARG A 38 -9.79 0.04 -12.50
N GLU A 39 -9.61 -0.24 -11.22
CA GLU A 39 -9.45 0.77 -10.17
C GLU A 39 -8.04 0.69 -9.58
N SER A 40 -7.62 1.79 -8.96
CA SER A 40 -6.34 1.86 -8.25
C SER A 40 -6.38 2.77 -7.03
N HIS A 41 -5.45 2.55 -6.11
CA HIS A 41 -5.20 3.35 -4.93
C HIS A 41 -3.69 3.42 -4.69
N THR A 42 -3.19 4.61 -4.35
CA THR A 42 -1.78 4.81 -4.03
C THR A 42 -1.67 5.21 -2.56
N ILE A 43 -0.81 4.51 -1.84
CA ILE A 43 -0.37 4.88 -0.49
C ILE A 43 1.00 5.52 -0.63
N GLN A 44 1.09 6.78 -0.24
CA GLN A 44 2.36 7.47 -0.03
C GLN A 44 2.37 7.94 1.41
N ASP A 45 3.15 7.27 2.25
CA ASP A 45 3.23 7.60 3.66
C ASP A 45 4.47 8.47 3.89
N SER A 46 4.23 9.76 4.12
CA SER A 46 5.27 10.75 4.40
C SER A 46 5.61 10.88 5.89
N VAL A 47 4.96 10.09 6.76
CA VAL A 47 5.29 10.03 8.20
C VAL A 47 6.43 9.06 8.44
N HIS A 48 6.50 7.97 7.66
CA HIS A 48 7.51 6.93 7.81
C HIS A 48 8.67 7.11 6.82
N TYR A 49 9.89 7.06 7.34
CA TYR A 49 11.13 7.16 6.57
C TYR A 49 12.06 6.00 6.94
N PHE A 50 12.75 5.44 5.94
CA PHE A 50 13.60 4.27 6.12
C PHE A 50 15.03 4.53 5.64
N GLY A 51 16.00 3.89 6.30
CA GLY A 51 17.40 4.01 5.91
C GLY A 51 17.71 3.26 4.61
N THR A 52 16.97 2.18 4.33
CA THR A 52 17.20 1.37 3.13
C THR A 52 15.96 1.26 2.24
N LYS A 53 16.23 1.08 0.94
CA LYS A 53 15.19 0.86 -0.07
C LYS A 53 14.36 -0.40 0.24
N GLN A 54 15.02 -1.46 0.72
CA GLN A 54 14.37 -2.73 1.00
C GLN A 54 13.38 -2.62 2.18
N GLU A 55 13.73 -1.87 3.23
CA GLU A 55 12.83 -1.62 4.36
C GLU A 55 11.61 -0.80 3.94
N ALA A 56 11.81 0.27 3.16
CA ALA A 56 10.71 1.08 2.64
C ALA A 56 9.76 0.26 1.77
N GLU A 57 10.30 -0.58 0.88
CA GLU A 57 9.50 -1.46 0.02
C GLU A 57 8.74 -2.50 0.83
N ALA A 58 9.36 -3.12 1.84
CA ALA A 58 8.70 -4.09 2.71
C ALA A 58 7.55 -3.45 3.52
N PHE A 59 7.78 -2.25 4.06
CA PHE A 59 6.75 -1.49 4.76
C PHE A 59 5.59 -1.11 3.83
N ALA A 60 5.89 -0.63 2.63
CA ALA A 60 4.88 -0.29 1.62
C ALA A 60 3.96 -1.49 1.30
N ILE A 61 4.53 -2.69 1.18
CA ILE A 61 3.76 -3.92 0.96
C ILE A 61 2.81 -4.22 2.13
N GLU A 62 3.30 -4.14 3.38
CA GLU A 62 2.46 -4.46 4.55
C GLU A 62 1.36 -3.40 4.77
N ALA A 63 1.67 -2.12 4.53
CA ALA A 63 0.67 -1.05 4.53
C ALA A 63 -0.43 -1.29 3.48
N ALA A 64 -0.04 -1.70 2.27
CA ALA A 64 -0.98 -2.03 1.21
C ALA A 64 -1.86 -3.25 1.54
N LYS A 65 -1.30 -4.32 2.12
CA LYS A 65 -2.08 -5.47 2.59
C LYS A 65 -3.10 -5.07 3.65
N THR A 66 -2.69 -4.23 4.61
CA THR A 66 -3.57 -3.71 5.67
C THR A 66 -4.74 -2.93 5.06
N TRP A 67 -4.46 -2.08 4.07
CA TRP A 67 -5.50 -1.34 3.36
C TRP A 67 -6.44 -2.26 2.57
N VAL A 68 -5.91 -3.25 1.85
CA VAL A 68 -6.72 -4.25 1.12
C VAL A 68 -7.62 -5.02 2.08
N ASP A 69 -7.11 -5.42 3.24
CA ASP A 69 -7.89 -6.12 4.26
C ASP A 69 -9.04 -5.26 4.79
N ALA A 70 -8.78 -3.99 5.07
CA ALA A 70 -9.82 -3.04 5.50
C ALA A 70 -10.88 -2.86 4.40
N ARG A 71 -10.47 -2.73 3.13
CA ARG A 71 -11.38 -2.59 2.00
C ARG A 71 -12.26 -3.82 1.81
N VAL A 72 -11.68 -5.02 1.82
CA VAL A 72 -12.41 -6.28 1.66
C VAL A 72 -13.40 -6.45 2.81
N ARG A 73 -13.01 -6.15 4.05
CA ARG A 73 -13.93 -6.17 5.21
C ARG A 73 -15.09 -5.17 5.02
N ALA A 74 -14.80 -3.96 4.56
CA ALA A 74 -15.83 -2.95 4.30
C ALA A 74 -16.81 -3.40 3.21
N ALA A 75 -16.31 -4.00 2.12
CA ALA A 75 -17.14 -4.54 1.05
C ALA A 75 -18.05 -5.70 1.50
N LEU A 76 -17.62 -6.47 2.51
CA LEU A 76 -18.40 -7.53 3.13
C LEU A 76 -19.36 -7.03 4.22
N GLY A 77 -19.43 -5.72 4.48
CA GLY A 77 -20.27 -5.15 5.54
C GLY A 77 -19.78 -5.45 6.96
N LEU A 78 -18.52 -5.83 7.13
CA LEU A 78 -17.92 -6.23 8.42
C LEU A 78 -17.25 -5.05 9.16
N THR A 79 -17.75 -3.83 8.99
CA THR A 79 -17.19 -2.65 9.65
C THR A 79 -17.52 -2.68 11.15
N VAL A 80 -16.49 -2.88 11.98
CA VAL A 80 -16.62 -2.67 13.43
C VAL A 80 -16.70 -1.15 13.66
N PRO A 81 -17.67 -0.65 14.44
CA PRO A 81 -17.68 0.77 14.82
C PRO A 81 -16.41 1.05 15.64
N LEU A 82 -15.56 1.94 15.13
CA LEU A 82 -14.48 2.54 15.90
C LEU A 82 -15.13 3.34 17.04
N LYS A 83 -14.96 2.87 18.28
CA LYS A 83 -15.23 3.63 19.50
C LYS A 83 -14.04 4.52 19.83
#